data_AF-A0AAV5TJA4-F1
#
_entry.id   AF-A0AAV5TJA4-F1
#
_cell.length_a   1.000
_cell.length_b   1.000
_cell.length_c   1.000
_cell.angle_alpha   90.00
_cell.angle_beta   90.00
_cell.angle_gamma   90.00
#
_symmetry.space_group_name_H-M   'P 1'
#
loop_
_entity.id
_entity.type
_entity.pdbx_description
1 polymer ?
#
loop_
_entity_poly.entity_id
_entity_poly.type
_entity_poly.pdbx_seq_one_letter_code
_entity_poly.pdbx_strand_id
1 'polypeptide(L)'
;RPDTVSVLIKDKDDEEYGDGERLVMTRRFRPGMSIVCTYFSKRVQGKTIEEIDFSSYPSEWAYTLELASGRILERETGTDAALRIAAAKVGYRIPSEKLKVVTKLRIGISQGGDSKHMFYAECGREDRIKDWKEMEGVERVKYGCSKAAQMLVNPSHSPPLPPSLFIA
;
A
#
# COMPACT_ATOMS: atom_id res chain seq x y z
N ARG A 1 -0.72 -13.55 -16.86
CA ARG A 1 -1.22 -12.46 -16.01
C ARG A 1 -0.32 -11.25 -16.19
N PRO A 2 -0.83 -10.01 -16.21
CA PRO A 2 0.03 -8.85 -16.38
C PRO A 2 0.88 -8.62 -15.13
N ASP A 3 2.14 -8.27 -15.34
CA ASP A 3 3.05 -7.79 -14.30
C ASP A 3 2.39 -6.62 -13.52
N THR A 4 2.81 -6.44 -12.28
CA THR A 4 2.30 -5.37 -11.42
C THR A 4 3.41 -4.41 -11.04
N VAL A 5 3.03 -3.18 -10.71
CA VAL A 5 3.94 -2.19 -10.14
C VAL A 5 3.46 -1.74 -8.78
N SER A 6 4.41 -1.29 -7.95
CA SER A 6 4.16 -0.57 -6.72
C SER A 6 5.05 0.65 -6.66
N VAL A 7 4.50 1.77 -6.20
CA VAL A 7 5.24 3.00 -5.98
C VAL A 7 5.12 3.42 -4.51
N LEU A 8 6.28 3.68 -3.91
CA LEU A 8 6.40 4.38 -2.63
C LEU A 8 6.76 5.85 -2.93
N ILE A 9 6.04 6.78 -2.30
CA ILE A 9 6.31 8.21 -2.43
C ILE A 9 6.71 8.76 -1.07
N LYS A 10 7.81 9.49 -1.02
CA LYS A 10 8.20 10.31 0.12
C LYS A 10 7.86 11.77 -0.20
N ASP A 11 6.82 12.30 0.43
CA ASP A 11 6.39 13.69 0.31
C ASP A 11 7.21 14.56 1.29
N LYS A 12 8.15 15.35 0.77
CA LYS A 12 9.07 16.18 1.56
C LYS A 12 8.43 17.46 2.12
N ASP A 13 7.33 17.93 1.54
CA ASP A 13 6.75 19.25 1.85
C ASP A 13 5.41 19.14 2.59
N ASP A 14 5.21 18.04 3.32
CA ASP A 14 3.98 17.80 4.07
C ASP A 14 4.04 18.43 5.46
N GLU A 15 3.50 19.65 5.55
CA GLU A 15 3.43 20.47 6.76
C GLU A 15 2.19 20.16 7.63
N GLU A 16 1.25 19.32 7.17
CA GLU A 16 -0.09 19.17 7.77
C GLU A 16 -0.05 18.61 9.21
N TYR A 17 1.07 18.01 9.63
CA TYR A 17 1.23 17.37 10.96
C TYR A 17 2.57 17.68 11.66
N GLY A 18 3.28 18.75 11.28
CA GLY A 18 4.58 19.12 11.84
C GLY A 18 5.76 18.28 11.34
N ASP A 19 6.92 18.94 11.26
CA ASP A 19 8.23 18.58 10.68
C ASP A 19 8.30 17.34 9.77
N GLY A 20 8.49 17.64 8.48
CA GLY A 20 9.43 16.93 7.61
C GLY A 20 9.02 15.51 7.19
N GLU A 21 8.71 15.37 5.90
CA GLU A 21 8.74 14.10 5.18
C GLU A 21 7.71 13.02 5.60
N ARG A 22 6.80 12.69 4.69
CA ARG A 22 5.78 11.65 4.89
C ARG A 22 5.87 10.57 3.83
N LEU A 23 5.75 9.32 4.23
CA LEU A 23 5.53 8.21 3.31
C LEU A 23 4.05 8.16 2.93
N VAL A 24 3.78 8.21 1.64
CA VAL A 24 2.43 8.12 1.08
C VAL A 24 2.13 6.68 0.73
N MET A 25 1.01 6.20 1.25
CA MET A 25 0.57 4.81 1.13
C MET A 25 -0.93 4.80 0.84
N THR A 26 -1.47 3.61 0.65
CA THR A 26 -2.91 3.40 0.43
C THR A 26 -3.48 2.50 1.51
N ARG A 27 -4.69 2.80 1.98
CA ARG A 27 -5.48 1.91 2.84
C ARG A 27 -6.62 1.31 2.01
N ARG A 28 -6.77 -0.02 2.07
CA ARG A 28 -7.70 -0.75 1.20
C ARG A 28 -8.48 -1.81 1.96
N PHE A 29 -9.77 -1.94 1.63
CA PHE A 29 -10.60 -3.00 2.16
C PHE A 29 -10.24 -4.35 1.52
N ARG A 30 -9.86 -5.31 2.35
CA ARG A 30 -9.51 -6.70 2.04
C ARG A 30 -10.30 -7.62 2.98
N PRO A 31 -11.52 -8.05 2.62
CA PRO A 31 -12.41 -8.77 3.53
C PRO A 31 -11.78 -10.06 4.08
N GLY A 32 -10.93 -10.74 3.30
CA GLY A 32 -10.18 -11.92 3.75
C GLY A 32 -9.27 -11.65 4.96
N MET A 33 -8.81 -10.41 5.15
CA MET A 33 -8.01 -10.06 6.33
C MET A 33 -8.83 -10.07 7.61
N SER A 34 -10.12 -9.72 7.56
CA SER A 34 -11.00 -9.83 8.73
C SER A 34 -11.07 -11.28 9.22
N ILE A 35 -11.22 -12.24 8.30
CA ILE A 35 -11.24 -13.67 8.61
C ILE A 35 -9.91 -14.10 9.23
N VAL A 36 -8.79 -13.75 8.58
CA VAL A 36 -7.44 -14.11 9.03
C VAL A 36 -7.15 -13.55 10.42
N CYS A 37 -7.32 -12.24 10.62
CA CYS A 37 -7.08 -11.59 11.91
C CYS A 37 -7.98 -12.16 13.02
N THR A 38 -9.24 -12.46 12.69
CA THR A 38 -10.18 -13.09 13.63
C THR A 38 -9.72 -14.47 14.03
N TYR A 39 -9.39 -15.32 13.06
CA TYR A 39 -8.95 -16.69 13.28
C TYR A 39 -7.67 -16.79 14.12
N PHE A 40 -6.72 -15.84 13.93
CA PHE A 40 -5.50 -15.78 14.74
C PHE A 40 -5.70 -15.13 16.12
N SER A 41 -6.88 -14.60 16.43
CA SER A 41 -7.17 -14.14 17.78
C SER A 41 -7.41 -15.34 18.69
N LYS A 42 -6.80 -15.33 19.89
CA LYS A 42 -6.96 -16.39 20.90
C LYS A 42 -8.42 -16.67 21.31
N ARG A 43 -9.35 -15.75 21.00
CA ARG A 43 -10.77 -15.82 21.39
C ARG A 43 -11.60 -16.83 20.59
N VAL A 44 -11.11 -17.31 19.44
CA VAL A 44 -11.86 -18.22 18.54
C VAL A 44 -11.18 -19.58 18.36
N GLN A 45 -10.17 -19.88 19.18
CA GLN A 45 -9.48 -21.16 19.12
C GLN A 45 -10.47 -22.31 19.38
N GLY A 46 -10.57 -23.24 18.44
CA GLY A 46 -11.49 -24.38 18.51
C GLY A 46 -12.91 -24.12 17.98
N LYS A 47 -13.21 -22.90 17.50
CA LYS A 47 -14.48 -22.58 16.82
C LYS A 47 -14.39 -22.82 15.32
N THR A 48 -15.49 -23.20 14.68
CA THR A 48 -15.63 -23.16 13.21
C THR A 48 -15.88 -21.72 12.72
N ILE A 49 -15.78 -21.50 11.41
CA ILE A 49 -16.00 -20.16 10.83
C ILE A 49 -17.45 -19.69 11.07
N GLU A 50 -18.41 -20.61 11.05
CA GLU A 50 -19.84 -20.34 11.22
C GLU A 50 -20.19 -19.93 12.65
N GLU A 51 -19.36 -20.30 13.64
CA GLU A 51 -19.54 -19.98 15.06
C GLU A 51 -18.93 -18.62 15.46
N ILE A 52 -18.28 -17.94 14.52
CA ILE A 52 -17.60 -16.67 14.76
C ILE A 52 -18.53 -15.50 14.41
N ASP A 53 -18.85 -14.70 15.41
CA ASP A 53 -19.49 -13.40 15.20
C ASP A 53 -18.44 -12.36 14.76
N PHE A 54 -18.28 -12.21 13.45
CA PHE A 54 -17.37 -11.22 12.86
C PHE A 54 -17.74 -9.76 13.20
N SER A 55 -19.00 -9.48 13.56
CA SER A 55 -19.42 -8.12 13.94
C SER A 55 -18.85 -7.68 15.29
N SER A 56 -18.42 -8.63 16.12
CA SER A 56 -17.77 -8.37 17.41
C SER A 56 -16.29 -7.95 17.31
N TYR A 57 -15.72 -7.96 16.09
CA TYR A 57 -14.33 -7.62 15.82
C TYR A 57 -14.17 -6.24 15.18
N PRO A 58 -13.01 -5.58 15.36
CA PRO A 58 -12.76 -4.27 14.76
C PRO A 58 -12.85 -4.33 13.24
N SER A 59 -13.64 -3.44 12.66
CA SER A 59 -13.79 -3.31 11.20
C SER A 59 -12.46 -3.03 10.50
N GLU A 60 -11.52 -2.41 11.21
CA GLU A 60 -10.16 -2.09 10.80
C GLU A 60 -9.35 -3.33 10.41
N TRP A 61 -9.68 -4.50 10.95
CA TRP A 61 -9.03 -5.77 10.60
C TRP A 61 -9.31 -6.19 9.16
N ALA A 62 -10.35 -5.65 8.55
CA ALA A 62 -10.64 -5.84 7.14
C ALA A 62 -9.84 -4.90 6.23
N TYR A 63 -8.97 -4.03 6.76
CA TYR A 63 -8.20 -3.08 5.96
C TYR A 63 -6.71 -3.39 6.00
N THR A 64 -6.06 -3.27 4.84
CA THR A 64 -4.61 -3.35 4.69
C THR A 64 -4.03 -1.98 4.47
N LEU A 65 -2.79 -1.79 4.92
CA LEU A 65 -1.94 -0.67 4.49
C LEU A 65 -1.04 -1.19 3.37
N GLU A 66 -1.10 -0.60 2.18
CA GLU A 66 -0.44 -1.08 0.96
C GLU A 66 0.30 0.06 0.25
N LEU A 67 1.35 -0.26 -0.52
CA LEU A 67 1.88 0.68 -1.52
C LEU A 67 0.85 0.97 -2.60
N ALA A 68 0.91 2.16 -3.22
CA ALA A 68 0.11 2.45 -4.39
C ALA A 68 0.50 1.48 -5.50
N SER A 69 -0.39 0.56 -5.86
CA SER A 69 -0.07 -0.59 -6.71
C SER A 69 -1.12 -0.85 -7.78
N GLY A 70 -0.72 -1.43 -8.90
CA GLY A 70 -1.65 -1.79 -9.99
C GLY A 70 -0.99 -2.60 -11.09
N ARG A 71 -1.80 -3.02 -12.07
CA ARG A 71 -1.34 -3.80 -13.22
C ARG A 71 -0.68 -2.88 -14.26
N ILE A 72 0.34 -3.41 -14.91
CA ILE A 72 0.86 -2.88 -16.17
C ILE A 72 -0.15 -3.25 -17.26
N LEU A 73 -0.64 -2.25 -17.99
CA LEU A 73 -1.59 -2.42 -19.09
C LEU A 73 -0.86 -2.83 -20.38
N GLU A 74 -1.64 -3.24 -21.38
CA GLU A 74 -1.06 -3.57 -22.69
C GLU A 74 -0.32 -2.36 -23.27
N ARG A 75 0.89 -2.57 -23.79
CA ARG A 75 1.78 -1.53 -24.36
C ARG A 75 2.29 -0.48 -23.37
N GLU A 76 2.10 -0.69 -22.07
CA GLU A 76 2.58 0.18 -21.01
C GLU A 76 3.94 -0.32 -20.49
N THR A 77 4.89 0.58 -20.23
CA THR A 77 6.12 0.22 -19.50
C THR A 77 5.86 0.17 -17.99
N GLY A 78 6.74 -0.47 -17.21
CA GLY A 78 6.64 -0.43 -15.74
C GLY A 78 6.68 1.01 -15.19
N THR A 79 7.48 1.87 -15.81
CA THR A 79 7.57 3.30 -15.49
C THR A 79 6.23 4.00 -15.75
N ASP A 80 5.66 3.85 -16.94
CA ASP A 80 4.38 4.49 -17.29
C ASP A 80 3.25 4.05 -16.34
N ALA A 81 3.22 2.75 -16.01
CA ALA A 81 2.29 2.20 -15.04
C ALA A 81 2.45 2.83 -13.66
N ALA A 82 3.69 2.95 -13.17
CA ALA A 82 3.98 3.53 -11.86
C ALA A 82 3.55 5.00 -11.78
N LEU A 83 3.84 5.79 -12.82
CA LEU A 83 3.43 7.20 -12.93
C LEU A 83 1.90 7.35 -12.95
N ARG A 84 1.21 6.53 -13.77
CA ARG A 84 -0.25 6.51 -13.84
C ARG A 84 -0.86 6.13 -12.49
N ILE A 85 -0.32 5.12 -11.82
CA ILE A 85 -0.81 4.65 -10.52
C ILE A 85 -0.58 5.68 -9.42
N ALA A 86 0.57 6.35 -9.40
CA ALA A 86 0.83 7.45 -8.48
C ALA A 86 -0.22 8.58 -8.64
N ALA A 87 -0.48 8.98 -9.87
CA ALA A 87 -1.45 10.03 -10.16
C ALA A 87 -2.87 9.62 -9.77
N ALA A 88 -3.29 8.42 -10.15
CA ALA A 88 -4.66 7.96 -9.92
C ALA A 88 -4.95 7.63 -8.46
N LYS A 89 -4.03 6.95 -7.76
CA LYS A 89 -4.31 6.34 -6.44
C LYS A 89 -3.86 7.16 -5.25
N VAL A 90 -2.88 8.04 -5.43
CA VAL A 90 -2.33 8.84 -4.33
C VAL A 90 -2.17 10.32 -4.67
N GLY A 91 -2.53 10.72 -5.90
CA GLY A 91 -2.63 12.13 -6.28
C GLY A 91 -1.29 12.83 -6.49
N TYR A 92 -0.28 12.12 -7.01
CA TYR A 92 1.03 12.70 -7.34
C TYR A 92 1.34 12.54 -8.83
N ARG A 93 1.66 13.65 -9.48
CA ARG A 93 2.21 13.70 -10.84
C ARG A 93 3.72 13.75 -10.74
N ILE A 94 4.33 12.57 -10.71
CA ILE A 94 5.78 12.42 -10.55
C ILE A 94 6.46 12.69 -11.91
N PRO A 95 7.43 13.60 -12.01
CA PRO A 95 8.31 13.70 -13.16
C PRO A 95 9.10 12.39 -13.35
N SER A 96 9.23 11.90 -14.59
CA SER A 96 9.81 10.57 -14.84
C SER A 96 11.26 10.45 -14.35
N GLU A 97 12.01 11.55 -14.35
CA GLU A 97 13.36 11.67 -13.83
C GLU A 97 13.47 11.53 -12.30
N LYS A 98 12.38 11.78 -11.55
CA LYS A 98 12.32 11.58 -10.09
C LYS A 98 12.01 10.13 -9.71
N LEU A 99 11.51 9.32 -10.64
CA LEU A 99 11.10 7.94 -10.38
C LEU A 99 12.31 7.00 -10.44
N LYS A 100 12.61 6.34 -9.31
CA LYS A 100 13.72 5.40 -9.16
C LYS A 100 13.19 3.98 -9.10
N VAL A 101 13.84 3.05 -9.81
CA VAL A 101 13.59 1.62 -9.65
C VAL A 101 14.24 1.16 -8.35
N VAL A 102 13.46 0.57 -7.45
CA VAL A 102 13.95 -0.03 -6.21
C VAL A 102 14.39 -1.47 -6.48
N THR A 103 13.46 -2.28 -6.97
CA THR A 103 13.72 -3.70 -7.26
C THR A 103 12.65 -4.28 -8.18
N LYS A 104 12.94 -5.46 -8.73
CA LYS A 104 11.97 -6.31 -9.41
C LYS A 104 12.00 -7.67 -8.73
N LEU A 105 10.84 -8.12 -8.25
CA LEU A 105 10.69 -9.38 -7.55
C LEU A 105 9.57 -10.20 -8.15
N ARG A 106 9.57 -11.51 -7.90
CA ARG A 106 8.50 -12.41 -8.33
C ARG A 106 7.72 -12.84 -7.10
N ILE A 107 6.45 -12.47 -7.02
CA ILE A 107 5.58 -12.88 -5.91
C ILE A 107 4.84 -14.15 -6.29
N GLY A 108 4.97 -15.18 -5.46
CA GLY A 108 4.41 -16.52 -5.68
C GLY A 108 5.48 -17.53 -6.06
N ILE A 109 5.44 -18.71 -5.44
CA ILE A 109 6.47 -19.77 -5.51
C ILE A 109 6.16 -20.89 -6.51
N SER A 110 5.23 -20.69 -7.45
CA SER A 110 4.82 -21.71 -8.44
C SER A 110 4.85 -21.19 -9.89
N GLN A 111 4.46 -22.02 -10.86
CA GLN A 111 4.49 -21.73 -12.31
C GLN A 111 3.64 -20.51 -12.78
N GLY A 112 3.02 -19.77 -11.85
CA GLY A 112 2.19 -18.59 -12.13
C GLY A 112 2.58 -17.32 -11.36
N GLY A 113 3.80 -17.23 -10.79
CA GLY A 113 4.21 -16.05 -10.01
C GLY A 113 4.21 -14.77 -10.84
N ASP A 114 3.50 -13.74 -10.36
CA ASP A 114 3.40 -12.42 -10.99
C ASP A 114 4.69 -11.61 -10.70
N SER A 115 5.30 -11.01 -11.73
CA SER A 115 6.42 -10.09 -11.49
C SER A 115 5.88 -8.77 -10.94
N LYS A 116 6.56 -8.25 -9.93
CA LYS A 116 6.25 -6.99 -9.29
C LYS A 116 7.46 -6.06 -9.40
N HIS A 117 7.25 -4.89 -9.99
CA HIS A 117 8.28 -3.87 -10.16
C HIS A 117 8.03 -2.79 -9.10
N MET A 118 9.05 -2.48 -8.32
CA MET A 118 8.94 -1.54 -7.20
C MET A 118 9.67 -0.26 -7.53
N PHE A 119 9.01 0.86 -7.29
CA PHE A 119 9.51 2.19 -7.57
C PHE A 119 9.44 3.06 -6.32
N TYR A 120 10.33 4.05 -6.27
CA TYR A 120 10.41 5.06 -5.23
C TYR A 120 10.52 6.45 -5.87
N ALA A 121 9.87 7.45 -5.29
CA ALA A 121 10.04 8.84 -5.68
C ALA A 121 9.99 9.76 -4.47
N GLU A 122 10.79 10.81 -4.52
CA GLU A 122 10.68 11.95 -3.62
C GLU A 122 9.87 13.03 -4.31
N CYS A 123 8.80 13.47 -3.67
CA CYS A 123 7.86 14.43 -4.23
C CYS A 123 7.70 15.63 -3.32
N GLY A 124 7.56 16.81 -3.91
CA GLY A 124 7.22 18.03 -3.20
C GLY A 124 5.79 18.48 -3.41
N ARG A 125 5.48 19.67 -2.91
CA ARG A 125 4.18 20.32 -3.07
C ARG A 125 3.84 20.53 -4.55
N GLU A 126 4.84 20.76 -5.40
CA GLU A 126 4.70 20.95 -6.84
C GLU A 126 4.22 19.70 -7.59
N ASP A 127 4.49 18.51 -7.04
CA ASP A 127 4.12 17.24 -7.67
C ASP A 127 2.70 16.79 -7.28
N ARG A 128 2.02 17.50 -6.37
CA ARG A 128 0.67 17.16 -5.91
C ARG A 128 -0.38 17.57 -6.95
N ILE A 129 -1.31 16.66 -7.26
CA ILE A 129 -2.43 16.94 -8.16
C ILE A 129 -3.48 17.74 -7.40
N LYS A 130 -3.74 18.98 -7.85
CA LYS A 130 -4.80 19.83 -7.33
C LYS A 130 -6.17 19.18 -7.56
N ASP A 131 -7.06 19.28 -6.56
CA ASP A 131 -8.42 18.74 -6.59
C ASP A 131 -8.49 17.21 -6.85
N TRP A 132 -7.41 16.50 -6.52
CA TRP A 132 -7.39 15.03 -6.57
C TRP A 132 -8.47 14.44 -5.66
N LYS A 133 -9.18 13.43 -6.17
CA LYS A 133 -10.21 12.71 -5.45
C LYS A 133 -9.79 11.28 -5.23
N GLU A 134 -10.08 10.76 -4.05
CA GLU A 134 -9.85 9.37 -3.73
C GLU A 134 -10.62 8.46 -4.69
N MET A 135 -9.96 7.39 -5.10
CA MET A 135 -10.61 6.33 -5.87
C MET A 135 -11.43 5.47 -4.92
N GLU A 136 -12.61 5.05 -5.34
CA GLU A 136 -13.47 4.16 -4.54
C GLU A 136 -12.69 2.91 -4.07
N GLY A 137 -12.72 2.67 -2.75
CA GLY A 137 -12.02 1.54 -2.12
C GLY A 137 -10.49 1.69 -2.03
N VAL A 138 -9.95 2.88 -2.28
CA VAL A 138 -8.52 3.22 -2.12
C VAL A 138 -8.39 4.57 -1.42
N GLU A 139 -8.15 4.53 -0.12
CA GLU A 139 -7.90 5.71 0.71
C GLU A 139 -6.40 6.06 0.67
N ARG A 140 -6.05 7.34 0.53
CA ARG A 140 -4.65 7.78 0.63
C ARG A 140 -4.33 8.09 2.09
N VAL A 141 -3.29 7.44 2.61
CA VAL A 141 -2.83 7.67 3.97
C VAL A 141 -1.37 8.08 3.98
N LYS A 142 -0.99 8.89 4.97
CA LYS A 142 0.35 9.43 5.11
C LYS A 142 0.89 9.18 6.51
N TYR A 143 2.14 8.75 6.59
CA TYR A 143 2.82 8.48 7.86
C TYR A 143 4.20 9.14 7.89
N GLY A 144 4.59 9.67 9.05
CA GLY A 144 6.00 10.04 9.25
C GLY A 144 6.89 8.80 9.18
N CYS A 145 8.12 8.98 8.69
CA CYS A 145 9.09 7.90 8.52
C CYS A 145 9.28 7.06 9.80
N SER A 146 9.39 7.71 10.97
CA SER A 146 9.53 7.01 12.26
C SER A 146 8.31 6.16 12.61
N LYS A 147 7.10 6.66 12.36
CA LYS A 147 5.85 5.91 12.60
C LYS A 147 5.72 4.74 11.64
N ALA A 148 6.05 4.94 10.36
CA ALA A 148 6.05 3.87 9.36
C ALA A 148 7.08 2.77 9.71
N ALA A 149 8.28 3.14 10.15
CA ALA A 149 9.29 2.19 10.61
C ALA A 149 8.81 1.41 11.84
N GLN A 150 8.18 2.08 12.81
CA GLN A 150 7.59 1.40 13.98
C GLN A 150 6.51 0.39 13.59
N MET A 151 5.69 0.70 12.58
CA MET A 151 4.66 -0.23 12.07
C MET A 151 5.25 -1.51 11.46
N LEU A 152 6.45 -1.44 10.87
CA LEU A 152 7.17 -2.59 10.32
C LEU A 152 7.79 -3.46 11.43
N VAL A 153 8.32 -2.82 12.48
CA VAL A 153 9.00 -3.52 13.59
C VAL A 153 8.01 -4.10 14.60
N ASN A 154 6.85 -3.46 14.79
CA ASN A 154 5.83 -3.89 15.75
C ASN A 154 4.45 -4.06 15.06
N PRO A 155 4.23 -5.20 14.36
CA PRO A 155 3.01 -5.44 13.60
C PRO A 155 1.73 -5.48 14.45
N SER A 156 1.86 -5.74 15.75
CA SER A 156 0.74 -5.77 16.71
C SER A 156 -0.03 -4.44 16.80
N HIS A 157 0.60 -3.34 16.37
CA HIS A 157 0.01 -1.99 16.37
C HIS A 157 -0.18 -1.41 14.97
N SER A 158 -0.05 -2.22 13.91
CA SER A 158 -0.27 -1.78 12.53
C SER A 158 -1.39 -2.57 11.86
N PRO A 159 -2.14 -1.97 10.92
CA PRO A 159 -2.99 -2.73 10.02
C PRO A 159 -2.16 -3.78 9.29
N PRO A 160 -2.75 -4.90 8.84
CA PRO A 160 -2.04 -5.89 8.05
C PRO A 160 -1.24 -5.30 6.89
N LEU A 161 0.06 -5.64 6.84
CA LEU A 161 1.03 -5.12 5.87
C LEU A 161 1.41 -6.21 4.86
N PRO A 162 1.28 -5.98 3.54
CA PRO A 162 1.76 -6.92 2.53
C PRO A 162 3.29 -6.96 2.49
N PRO A 163 3.92 -8.07 2.05
CA PRO A 163 5.37 -8.22 1.99
C PRO A 163 6.12 -7.09 1.27
N SER A 164 5.48 -6.47 0.26
CA SER A 164 6.08 -5.37 -0.47
C SER A 164 6.40 -4.14 0.38
N LEU A 165 5.76 -3.96 1.54
CA LEU A 165 6.10 -2.88 2.47
C LEU A 165 7.39 -3.11 3.24
N PHE A 166 7.82 -4.36 3.41
CA PHE A 166 9.07 -4.69 4.10
C PHE A 166 10.28 -4.59 3.16
N ILE A 167 10.05 -4.41 1.86
CA ILE A 167 11.09 -4.38 0.81
C ILE A 167 11.29 -2.97 0.24
N ALA A 168 10.26 -2.11 0.34
CA ALA A 168 10.21 -0.80 -0.29
C ALA A 168 11.05 0.26 0.40
#